data_AF-A0A9D7S9B3-F1
#
_entry.id   AF-A0A9D7S9B3-F1
#
_cell.length_a   1.000
_cell.length_b   1.000
_cell.length_c   1.000
_cell.angle_alpha   90.00
_cell.angle_beta   90.00
_cell.angle_gamma   90.00
#
_symmetry.space_group_name_H-M   'P 1'
#
loop_
_entity.id
_entity.type
_entity.pdbx_description
1 polymer ?
#
loop_
_entity_poly.entity_id
_entity_poly.type
_entity_poly.pdbx_seq_one_letter_code
_entity_poly.pdbx_strand_id
1 'polypeptide(L)'
;MGYADHLVTDTLFGRTILNFNNASLNITKTTIGVLSYLHYTNASISDSSGKLLFYTNGISAFNRNHQIMPNGKYICPGEVAEWNFDVGLGIEQAAMILPWRIILLNILS
;
A
#
# COMPACT_ATOMS: atom_id res chain seq x y z
N MET A 1 2.22 11.23 9.75
CA MET A 1 3.30 10.31 9.33
C MET A 1 4.58 10.74 10.05
N GLY A 2 5.22 9.84 10.79
CA GLY A 2 6.36 10.16 11.67
C GLY A 2 7.70 10.04 10.94
N TYR A 3 8.61 10.99 11.22
CA TYR A 3 9.97 11.03 10.69
C TYR A 3 10.93 10.39 11.71
N ALA A 4 11.78 9.49 11.24
CA ALA A 4 12.90 8.97 12.01
C ALA A 4 14.13 8.89 11.10
N ASP A 5 14.72 10.04 10.79
CA ASP A 5 16.12 10.06 10.35
C ASP A 5 16.82 11.35 10.81
N HIS A 6 18.11 11.33 11.06
CA HIS A 6 18.89 12.50 11.48
C HIS A 6 19.97 12.83 10.43
N LEU A 7 19.85 12.29 9.22
CA LEU A 7 20.85 12.39 8.17
C LEU A 7 20.34 13.24 7.00
N VAL A 8 21.03 14.34 6.76
CA VAL A 8 20.74 15.39 5.77
C VAL A 8 20.87 14.90 4.31
N THR A 9 21.27 13.65 4.09
CA THR A 9 21.50 13.06 2.76
C THR A 9 20.35 12.20 2.25
N ASP A 10 19.30 11.97 3.05
CA ASP A 10 18.13 11.24 2.56
C ASP A 10 17.20 12.16 1.77
N THR A 11 17.19 11.97 0.45
CA THR A 11 16.33 12.73 -0.47
C THR A 11 14.91 12.16 -0.56
N LEU A 12 14.58 11.08 0.16
CA LEU A 12 13.36 10.32 -0.03
C LEU A 12 12.44 10.33 1.21
N PHE A 13 11.37 11.13 1.13
CA PHE A 13 10.33 11.22 2.16
C PHE A 13 9.63 9.86 2.43
N GLY A 14 9.36 9.55 3.70
CA GLY A 14 8.66 8.33 4.14
C GLY A 14 9.59 7.15 4.50
N ARG A 15 9.09 5.90 4.39
CA ARG A 15 9.88 4.64 4.47
C ARG A 15 10.34 4.15 5.85
N THR A 16 9.77 4.68 6.93
CA THR A 16 9.96 4.11 8.25
C THR A 16 9.16 2.82 8.40
N ILE A 17 9.84 1.74 8.79
CA ILE A 17 9.22 0.50 9.24
C ILE A 17 9.16 0.54 10.76
N LEU A 18 7.95 0.44 11.30
CA LEU A 18 7.70 0.24 12.72
C LEU A 18 7.38 -1.24 12.94
N ASN A 19 8.26 -1.96 13.63
CA ASN A 19 8.14 -3.39 13.88
C ASN A 19 7.86 -3.65 15.37
N PHE A 20 6.72 -4.30 15.63
CA PHE A 20 6.21 -4.63 16.96
C PHE A 20 6.31 -6.13 17.30
N ASN A 21 7.03 -6.92 16.52
CA ASN A 21 7.12 -8.38 16.72
C ASN A 21 7.94 -8.78 17.96
N ASN A 22 8.66 -7.83 18.55
CA ASN A 22 9.48 -8.05 19.74
C ASN A 22 8.88 -7.28 20.94
N ALA A 23 9.37 -7.56 22.15
CA ALA A 23 8.92 -6.87 23.37
C ALA A 23 9.16 -5.34 23.35
N SER A 24 10.02 -4.87 22.45
CA SER A 24 10.30 -3.45 22.23
C SER A 24 10.08 -3.09 20.76
N LEU A 25 9.62 -1.85 20.51
CA LEU A 25 9.51 -1.28 19.17
C LEU A 25 10.87 -1.26 18.47
N ASN A 26 10.96 -1.92 17.32
CA ASN A 26 12.11 -1.83 16.43
C ASN A 26 11.78 -0.90 15.25
N ILE A 27 12.58 0.13 15.06
CA ILE A 27 12.42 1.12 13.99
C ILE A 27 13.53 0.92 12.98
N THR A 28 13.17 0.68 11.72
CA THR A 28 14.12 0.55 10.60
C THR A 28 13.65 1.35 9.40
N LYS A 29 14.49 1.43 8.37
CA LYS A 29 14.18 2.10 7.11
C LYS A 29 14.27 1.11 5.96
N THR A 30 13.36 1.24 4.99
CA THR A 30 13.37 0.41 3.79
C THR A 30 13.96 1.15 2.59
N THR A 31 14.67 0.39 1.75
CA THR A 31 15.18 0.86 0.46
C THR A 31 14.20 0.61 -0.69
N ILE A 32 13.05 -0.01 -0.40
CA ILE A 32 12.05 -0.38 -1.40
C ILE A 32 11.43 0.90 -2.00
N GLY A 33 11.80 1.15 -3.27
CA GLY A 33 11.33 2.24 -4.15
C GLY A 33 9.87 2.61 -3.95
N VAL A 34 9.03 1.61 -4.21
CA VAL A 34 7.59 1.78 -4.36
C VAL A 34 6.86 2.29 -3.12
N LEU A 35 7.44 2.09 -1.93
CA LEU A 35 6.83 2.53 -0.67
C LEU A 35 6.89 4.05 -0.47
N SER A 36 7.64 4.77 -1.32
CA SER A 36 7.61 6.23 -1.37
C SER A 36 6.37 6.79 -2.09
N TYR A 37 5.58 5.95 -2.76
CA TYR A 37 4.48 6.39 -3.61
C TYR A 37 3.10 6.25 -2.96
N LEU A 38 2.99 6.32 -1.63
CA LEU A 38 1.69 6.18 -0.94
C LEU A 38 0.91 7.50 -0.82
N HIS A 39 1.59 8.66 -0.91
CA HIS A 39 1.01 10.01 -0.82
C HIS A 39 -0.15 10.12 0.20
N TYR A 40 -1.36 10.51 -0.23
CA TYR A 40 -2.54 10.62 0.63
C TYR A 40 -3.42 9.37 0.57
N THR A 41 -3.71 8.85 -0.64
CA THR A 41 -4.57 7.66 -0.79
C THR A 41 -3.82 6.38 -0.43
N ASN A 42 -4.31 5.63 0.56
CA ASN A 42 -3.84 4.27 0.79
C ASN A 42 -4.96 3.36 1.29
N ALA A 43 -4.93 2.09 0.87
CA ALA A 43 -5.72 1.03 1.46
C ALA A 43 -4.92 -0.27 1.45
N SER A 44 -5.03 -1.09 2.50
CA SER A 44 -4.34 -2.38 2.59
C SER A 44 -5.25 -3.45 3.17
N ILE A 45 -5.01 -4.71 2.81
CA ILE A 45 -5.70 -5.87 3.35
C ILE A 45 -4.72 -6.99 3.66
N SER A 46 -4.93 -7.64 4.79
CA SER A 46 -4.16 -8.79 5.27
C SER A 46 -5.07 -10.02 5.41
N ASP A 47 -4.47 -11.21 5.42
CA ASP A 47 -5.17 -12.44 5.79
C ASP A 47 -5.45 -12.52 7.30
N SER A 48 -6.13 -13.59 7.73
CA SER A 48 -6.48 -13.83 9.14
C SER A 48 -5.28 -14.02 10.07
N SER A 49 -4.07 -14.23 9.52
CA SER A 49 -2.82 -14.30 10.28
C SER A 49 -2.09 -12.96 10.36
N GLY A 50 -2.69 -11.89 9.81
CA GLY A 50 -2.09 -10.56 9.76
C GLY A 50 -1.08 -10.39 8.63
N LYS A 51 -0.94 -11.37 7.74
CA LYS A 51 0.01 -11.33 6.63
C LYS A 51 -0.58 -10.51 5.49
N LEU A 52 0.15 -9.49 5.04
CA LEU A 52 -0.26 -8.64 3.92
C LEU A 52 -0.62 -9.49 2.69
N LEU A 53 -1.78 -9.21 2.09
CA LEU A 53 -2.20 -9.77 0.81
C LEU A 53 -1.83 -8.79 -0.31
N PHE A 54 -2.38 -7.57 -0.25
CA PHE A 54 -2.07 -6.48 -1.17
C PHE A 54 -2.45 -5.12 -0.57
N TYR A 55 -1.98 -4.06 -1.21
CA TYR A 55 -2.31 -2.67 -0.88
C TYR A 55 -2.34 -1.83 -2.15
N THR A 56 -2.88 -0.62 -2.05
CA THR A 56 -2.92 0.35 -3.15
C THR A 56 -2.61 1.76 -2.67
N ASN A 57 -2.04 2.57 -3.57
CA ASN A 57 -1.88 4.01 -3.42
C ASN A 57 -2.94 4.82 -4.21
N GLY A 58 -4.04 4.17 -4.64
CA GLY A 58 -5.06 4.77 -5.50
C GLY A 58 -4.70 4.81 -7.01
N ILE A 59 -3.43 4.64 -7.38
CA ILE A 59 -2.98 4.57 -8.78
C ILE A 59 -2.66 3.13 -9.18
N SER A 60 -1.95 2.41 -8.31
CA SER A 60 -1.50 1.04 -8.54
C SER A 60 -1.82 0.15 -7.34
N ALA A 61 -2.01 -1.14 -7.61
CA ALA A 61 -2.15 -2.21 -6.64
C ALA A 61 -0.86 -3.05 -6.58
N PHE A 62 -0.38 -3.27 -5.36
CA PHE A 62 0.87 -3.93 -5.08
C PHE A 62 0.64 -5.18 -4.23
N ASN A 63 1.33 -6.26 -4.59
CA ASN A 63 1.29 -7.48 -3.81
C ASN A 63 2.09 -7.34 -2.50
N ARG A 64 2.02 -8.38 -1.68
CA ARG A 64 2.81 -8.57 -0.45
C ARG A 64 4.33 -8.45 -0.58
N ASN A 65 4.88 -8.58 -1.79
CA ASN A 65 6.31 -8.47 -2.08
C ASN A 65 6.68 -7.07 -2.58
N HIS A 66 5.75 -6.12 -2.47
CA HIS A 66 5.90 -4.74 -2.94
C HIS A 66 6.15 -4.63 -4.45
N GLN A 67 5.53 -5.52 -5.22
CA GLN A 67 5.54 -5.50 -6.69
C GLN A 67 4.15 -5.18 -7.21
N ILE A 68 4.07 -4.44 -8.33
CA ILE A 68 2.79 -4.19 -9.00
C ILE A 68 2.16 -5.54 -9.38
N MET A 69 0.87 -5.70 -9.07
CA MET A 69 0.11 -6.89 -9.44
C MET A 69 -0.18 -6.91 -10.95
N PRO A 70 -0.41 -8.07 -11.57
CA PRO A 70 -0.95 -8.14 -12.92
C PRO A 70 -2.22 -7.29 -13.04
N ASN A 71 -2.28 -6.42 -14.06
CA ASN A 71 -3.36 -5.44 -14.26
C ASN A 71 -3.55 -4.44 -13.09
N GLY A 72 -2.57 -4.34 -12.20
CA GLY A 72 -2.60 -3.47 -11.03
C GLY A 72 -2.04 -2.08 -11.28
N LYS A 73 -1.76 -1.67 -12.52
CA LYS A 73 -1.29 -0.31 -12.84
C LYS A 73 -2.45 0.52 -13.40
N TYR A 74 -2.54 1.79 -13.01
CA TYR A 74 -3.55 2.73 -13.48
C TYR A 74 -4.99 2.27 -13.22
N ILE A 75 -5.25 1.80 -12.00
CA ILE A 75 -6.57 1.27 -11.59
C ILE A 75 -7.63 2.37 -11.46
N CYS A 76 -7.20 3.63 -11.33
CA CYS A 76 -8.05 4.82 -11.30
C CYS A 76 -7.76 5.67 -12.56
N PRO A 77 -8.72 5.81 -13.49
CA PRO A 77 -8.55 6.65 -14.68
C PRO A 77 -8.88 8.13 -14.40
N GLY A 78 -8.43 9.00 -15.30
CA GLY A 78 -8.78 10.43 -15.32
C GLY A 78 -7.61 11.37 -14.98
N GLU A 79 -7.78 12.64 -15.33
CA GLU A 79 -6.75 13.68 -15.27
C GLU A 79 -6.06 13.80 -13.90
N VAL A 80 -6.84 13.74 -12.81
CA VAL A 80 -6.31 13.82 -11.45
C VAL A 80 -5.38 12.64 -11.13
N ALA A 81 -5.70 11.45 -11.64
CA ALA A 81 -4.84 10.28 -11.46
C ALA A 81 -3.56 10.40 -12.29
N GLU A 82 -3.68 10.88 -13.54
CA GLU A 82 -2.56 11.02 -14.49
C GLU A 82 -1.44 11.92 -13.97
N TRP A 83 -1.77 13.04 -13.33
CA TRP A 83 -0.77 13.94 -12.73
C TRP A 83 -0.06 13.35 -11.51
N ASN A 84 -0.59 12.27 -10.94
CA ASN A 84 -0.14 11.66 -9.70
C ASN A 84 0.46 10.26 -9.90
N PHE A 85 0.70 9.83 -11.14
CA PHE A 85 1.13 8.47 -11.44
C PHE A 85 2.43 8.05 -10.74
N ASP A 86 3.35 9.00 -10.54
CA ASP A 86 4.66 8.73 -9.95
C ASP A 86 4.71 8.91 -8.43
N VAL A 87 3.64 9.43 -7.81
CA VAL A 87 3.64 9.76 -6.37
C VAL A 87 2.51 9.09 -5.58
N GLY A 88 1.46 8.62 -6.25
CA GLY A 88 0.25 8.10 -5.61
C GLY A 88 -0.86 9.16 -5.53
N LEU A 89 -2.11 8.72 -5.47
CA LEU A 89 -3.25 9.60 -5.64
C LEU A 89 -3.34 10.64 -4.51
N GLY A 90 -3.56 11.89 -4.92
CA GLY A 90 -3.58 13.07 -4.04
C GLY A 90 -4.87 13.28 -3.26
N ILE A 91 -5.70 12.25 -3.09
CA ILE A 91 -7.05 12.37 -2.51
C ILE A 91 -7.14 11.52 -1.25
N GLU A 92 -7.45 12.15 -0.12
CA GLU A 92 -7.65 11.42 1.13
C GLU A 92 -8.84 10.47 1.04
N GLN A 93 -8.74 9.30 1.67
CA GLN A 93 -9.83 8.32 1.78
C GLN A 93 -10.44 7.86 0.43
N ALA A 94 -9.70 7.98 -0.68
CA ALA A 94 -10.19 7.65 -2.02
C ALA A 94 -10.11 6.17 -2.42
N ALA A 95 -9.65 5.29 -1.51
CA ALA A 95 -9.55 3.86 -1.78
C ALA A 95 -10.17 3.04 -0.65
N MET A 96 -10.92 2.00 -1.03
CA MET A 96 -11.47 0.99 -0.13
C MET A 96 -11.25 -0.39 -0.73
N ILE A 97 -10.83 -1.34 0.11
CA ILE A 97 -10.71 -2.75 -0.28
C ILE A 97 -11.86 -3.53 0.36
N LEU A 98 -12.69 -4.16 -0.48
CA LEU A 98 -13.80 -4.98 -0.03
C LEU A 98 -13.46 -6.46 -0.23
N PRO A 99 -13.42 -7.27 0.84
CA PRO A 99 -13.25 -8.71 0.69
C PRO A 99 -14.50 -9.33 0.07
N TRP A 100 -14.35 -10.00 -1.07
CA TRP A 100 -15.44 -10.76 -1.68
C TRP A 100 -15.47 -12.19 -1.14
N ARG A 101 -16.62 -12.63 -0.64
CA ARG A 101 -16.90 -14.04 -0.31
C ARG A 101 -17.74 -14.67 -1.40
N ILE A 102 -17.22 -15.69 -2.07
CA ILE A 102 -18.04 -16.63 -2.83
C ILE A 102 -18.72 -17.56 -1.83
N ILE A 103 -20.04 -17.43 -1.68
CA ILE A 103 -20.89 -18.49 -1.14
C ILE A 103 -21.13 -19.43 -2.31
N LEU A 104 -20.55 -20.62 -2.28
CA LEU A 104 -20.97 -21.69 -3.18
C LEU A 104 -22.41 -22.04 -2.79
N LEU A 105 -23.38 -21.54 -3.55
CA LEU A 105 -24.72 -22.11 -3.55
C LEU A 105 -24.55 -23.56 -4.04
N ASN A 106 -24.68 -24.52 -3.13
CA ASN A 106 -24.82 -25.92 -3.45
C ASN A 106 -26.12 -26.09 -4.25
N ILE A 107 -26.04 -25.94 -5.57
CA ILE A 107 -27.11 -26.36 -6.49
C ILE A 107 -26.75 -27.77 -6.95
N LEU A 108 -27.02 -28.74 -6.09
CA LEU A 108 -27.26 -30.13 -6.46
C LEU A 108 -28.61 -30.51 -5.87
N SER A 109 -29.63 -30.48 -6.73
CA SER A 109 -30.85 -31.30 -6.66
C SER A 109 -31.41 -31.43 -8.07
#